data_AF-A0A1Q3T0S5-F1
#
_entry.id   AF-A0A1Q3T0S5-F1
#
_cell.length_a   1.000
_cell.length_b   1.000
_cell.length_c   1.000
_cell.angle_alpha   90.00
_cell.angle_beta   90.00
_cell.angle_gamma   90.00
#
_symmetry.space_group_name_H-M   'P 1'
#
loop_
_entity.id
_entity.type
_entity.pdbx_description
1 polymer ?
#
loop_
_entity_poly.entity_id
_entity_poly.type
_entity_poly.pdbx_seq_one_letter_code
_entity_poly.pdbx_strand_id
1 'polypeptide(L)'
;MTVNQTTWQVEPSFKYDVLCFLNSLTGDPFYLTYYRAEYEKFEPKLTPQARQALQSLKTKLKDEAKTIISAQLCLYFSAIEAETLDQLIAHTRDNSTLKENFSQTIYWDEQGWQEFASVQNELIEIFSFLKQIDFEGYWRQEILPGLNERIAALKGELGQFDVVSEVVKKLGADLSSHEITVYVLFYTKPHGIKITGTRFITAPDWGTNIVLRTAGHEMMHPPFNLANSPDLQQAIEGLKQDPFLTKVFREHDPSFGYNTLEGLIDEDCVQALDQLIAEEIGIAAEPRQRWKRSDEGLHVFAVCLYSILKEEGYGTTPPPQPFQAHLLDLLQTRLQPGQLKPLYDKFYVNYEV
;
A
#
# COMPACT_ATOMS: atom_id res chain seq x y z
N MET A 1 -33.77 5.44 6.14
CA MET A 1 -32.76 4.56 5.53
C MET A 1 -31.43 5.08 6.03
N THR A 2 -30.72 4.30 6.84
CA THR A 2 -29.35 4.63 7.25
C THR A 2 -28.53 4.75 5.97
N VAL A 3 -28.01 5.94 5.69
CA VAL A 3 -27.03 6.14 4.63
C VAL A 3 -25.83 5.27 5.03
N ASN A 4 -25.38 4.40 4.13
CA ASN A 4 -24.21 3.54 4.30
C ASN A 4 -22.94 4.40 4.29
N GLN A 5 -22.77 5.23 5.32
CA GLN A 5 -21.65 6.14 5.48
C GLN A 5 -20.44 5.39 6.01
N THR A 6 -19.25 5.74 5.53
CA THR A 6 -17.98 5.22 6.02
C THR A 6 -17.90 5.31 7.54
N THR A 7 -17.64 4.18 8.20
CA THR A 7 -17.34 4.11 9.63
C THR A 7 -15.82 4.06 9.80
N TRP A 8 -15.26 4.98 10.58
CA TRP A 8 -13.81 5.05 10.77
C TRP A 8 -13.40 4.44 12.11
N GLN A 9 -12.59 3.39 12.08
CA GLN A 9 -11.84 2.90 13.23
C GLN A 9 -10.40 3.39 13.09
N VAL A 10 -9.89 4.14 14.06
CA VAL A 10 -8.51 4.63 14.05
C VAL A 10 -7.83 4.18 15.32
N GLU A 11 -6.71 3.49 15.22
CA GLU A 11 -6.07 2.86 16.38
C GLU A 11 -4.57 2.68 16.18
N PRO A 12 -3.79 2.56 17.27
CA PRO A 12 -2.40 2.16 17.15
C PRO A 12 -2.32 0.64 17.00
N SER A 13 -1.18 0.11 16.56
CA SER A 13 -0.93 -1.33 16.59
C SER A 13 0.53 -1.63 16.87
N PHE A 14 0.79 -2.20 18.04
CA PHE A 14 2.14 -2.63 18.43
C PHE A 14 2.70 -3.65 17.45
N LYS A 15 1.88 -4.63 17.03
CA LYS A 15 2.24 -5.63 16.01
C LYS A 15 2.80 -4.96 14.76
N TYR A 16 2.05 -4.04 14.17
CA TYR A 16 2.49 -3.43 12.92
C TYR A 16 3.66 -2.47 13.11
N ASP A 17 3.76 -1.77 14.25
CA ASP A 17 4.93 -0.93 14.55
C ASP A 17 6.21 -1.77 14.66
N VAL A 18 6.16 -2.94 15.31
CA VAL A 18 7.29 -3.88 15.38
C VAL A 18 7.72 -4.33 13.98
N LEU A 19 6.76 -4.71 13.12
CA LEU A 19 7.06 -5.16 11.76
C LEU A 19 7.62 -4.03 10.90
N CYS A 20 7.11 -2.81 11.04
CA CYS A 20 7.61 -1.63 10.35
C CYS A 20 9.01 -1.22 10.82
N PHE A 21 9.27 -1.31 12.13
CA PHE A 21 10.57 -0.97 12.71
C PHE A 21 11.72 -1.81 12.13
N LEU A 22 11.45 -3.03 11.66
CA LEU A 22 12.49 -3.90 11.12
C LEU A 22 13.19 -3.32 9.89
N ASN A 23 12.49 -2.53 9.07
CA ASN A 23 13.10 -1.78 7.95
C ASN A 23 14.30 -0.96 8.44
N SER A 24 14.08 -0.12 9.45
CA SER A 24 15.09 0.78 10.00
C SER A 24 16.14 0.01 10.80
N LEU A 25 15.72 -1.01 11.55
CA LEU A 25 16.62 -1.80 12.39
C LEU A 25 17.64 -2.61 11.57
N THR A 26 17.37 -2.89 10.29
CA THR A 26 18.36 -3.48 9.37
C THR A 26 19.53 -2.54 9.03
N GLY A 27 19.44 -1.25 9.39
CA GLY A 27 20.45 -0.23 9.08
C GLY A 27 20.44 0.23 7.61
N ASP A 28 19.34 0.01 6.91
CA ASP A 28 19.22 0.37 5.49
C ASP A 28 19.23 1.89 5.28
N PRO A 29 20.15 2.43 4.45
CA PRO A 29 20.32 3.88 4.29
C PRO A 29 19.04 4.63 3.87
N PHE A 30 18.16 3.99 3.09
CA PHE A 30 16.90 4.60 2.68
C PHE A 30 16.01 4.90 3.89
N TYR A 31 15.81 3.92 4.77
CA TYR A 31 14.98 4.09 5.96
C TYR A 31 15.65 4.93 7.05
N LEU A 32 16.98 4.97 7.10
CA LEU A 32 17.72 5.85 8.00
C LEU A 32 17.57 7.34 7.65
N THR A 33 17.03 7.70 6.49
CA THR A 33 16.64 9.10 6.23
C THR A 33 15.47 9.55 7.11
N TYR A 34 14.64 8.61 7.59
CA TYR A 34 13.48 8.87 8.43
C TYR A 34 13.71 8.52 9.91
N TYR A 35 14.49 7.47 10.19
CA TYR A 35 14.60 6.87 11.53
C TYR A 35 16.03 6.71 12.05
N ARG A 36 16.92 7.65 11.71
CA ARG A 36 18.33 7.61 12.15
C ARG A 36 18.45 7.57 13.67
N ALA A 37 17.72 8.43 14.36
CA ALA A 37 17.79 8.55 15.82
C ALA A 37 17.34 7.26 16.51
N GLU A 38 16.29 6.63 15.99
CA GLU A 38 15.79 5.36 16.52
C GLU A 38 16.76 4.22 16.23
N TYR A 39 17.34 4.15 15.03
CA TYR A 39 18.38 3.18 14.74
C TYR A 39 19.58 3.32 15.70
N GLU A 40 20.12 4.53 15.88
CA GLU A 40 21.26 4.80 16.76
C GLU A 40 20.97 4.49 18.24
N LYS A 41 19.70 4.51 18.64
CA LYS A 41 19.26 4.11 19.99
C LYS A 41 19.28 2.59 20.22
N PHE A 42 18.98 1.81 19.18
CA PHE A 42 18.80 0.36 19.29
C PHE A 42 19.98 -0.46 18.74
N GLU A 43 20.72 0.08 17.76
CA GLU A 43 21.89 -0.56 17.15
C GLU A 43 22.92 -1.02 18.18
N PRO A 44 23.30 -0.21 19.20
CA PRO A 44 24.31 -0.63 20.18
C PRO A 44 23.86 -1.79 21.07
N LYS A 45 22.55 -2.08 21.11
CA LYS A 45 21.97 -3.17 21.89
C LYS A 45 21.95 -4.50 21.13
N LEU A 46 22.14 -4.47 19.81
CA LEU A 46 22.04 -5.66 18.96
C LEU A 46 23.07 -6.72 19.38
N THR A 47 22.58 -7.93 19.67
CA THR A 47 23.44 -9.11 19.82
C THR A 47 24.01 -9.52 18.46
N PRO A 48 25.12 -10.28 18.43
CA PRO A 48 25.63 -10.85 17.18
C PRO A 48 24.58 -11.66 16.41
N GLN A 49 23.75 -12.43 17.13
CA GLN A 49 22.68 -13.24 16.56
C GLN A 49 21.57 -12.38 15.94
N ALA A 50 21.09 -11.36 16.67
CA ALA A 50 20.08 -10.44 16.16
C ALA A 50 20.58 -9.68 14.93
N ARG A 51 21.85 -9.25 14.93
CA ARG A 51 22.48 -8.59 13.79
C ARG A 51 22.53 -9.50 12.55
N GLN A 52 22.92 -10.76 12.75
CA GLN A 52 22.95 -11.74 11.66
C GLN A 52 21.54 -12.02 11.13
N ALA A 53 20.54 -12.15 12.02
CA ALA A 53 19.15 -12.37 11.63
C ALA A 53 18.59 -11.19 10.81
N LEU A 54 18.83 -9.95 11.23
CA LEU A 54 18.44 -8.75 10.49
C LEU A 54 19.10 -8.66 9.12
N GLN A 55 20.40 -9.00 9.05
CA GLN A 55 21.12 -9.03 7.78
C GLN A 55 20.53 -10.07 6.83
N SER A 56 20.29 -11.30 7.32
CA SER A 56 19.68 -12.38 6.53
C SER A 56 18.26 -12.03 6.07
N LEU A 57 17.44 -11.45 6.95
CA LEU A 57 16.10 -10.96 6.62
C LEU A 57 16.14 -9.94 5.48
N LYS A 58 17.04 -8.96 5.58
CA LYS A 58 17.22 -7.93 4.54
C LYS A 58 17.65 -8.56 3.22
N THR A 59 18.66 -9.43 3.25
CA THR A 59 19.14 -10.10 2.03
C THR A 59 18.01 -10.86 1.34
N LYS A 60 17.27 -11.70 2.06
CA LYS A 60 16.22 -12.54 1.46
C LYS A 60 15.04 -11.73 0.93
N LEU A 61 14.49 -10.81 1.74
CA LEU A 61 13.26 -10.10 1.37
C LEU A 61 13.55 -8.88 0.48
N LYS A 62 14.47 -8.01 0.92
CA LYS A 62 14.73 -6.75 0.21
C LYS A 62 15.69 -6.94 -0.96
N ASP A 63 16.84 -7.57 -0.74
CA ASP A 63 17.89 -7.57 -1.75
C ASP A 63 17.66 -8.63 -2.84
N GLU A 64 17.15 -9.80 -2.48
CA GLU A 64 16.88 -10.93 -3.39
C GLU A 64 15.45 -10.90 -3.93
N ALA A 65 14.44 -10.91 -3.06
CA ALA A 65 13.02 -10.89 -3.47
C ALA A 65 12.50 -9.51 -3.89
N LYS A 66 13.30 -8.44 -3.73
CA LYS A 66 12.96 -7.07 -4.13
C LYS A 66 11.67 -6.54 -3.50
N THR A 67 11.35 -6.98 -2.28
CA THR A 67 10.17 -6.53 -1.53
C THR A 67 10.51 -5.46 -0.49
N ILE A 68 9.48 -4.77 -0.02
CA ILE A 68 9.57 -3.94 1.18
C ILE A 68 9.27 -4.82 2.38
N ILE A 69 10.26 -5.00 3.28
CA ILE A 69 10.15 -5.90 4.46
C ILE A 69 8.88 -5.59 5.25
N SER A 70 8.63 -4.33 5.60
CA SER A 70 7.44 -3.96 6.37
C SER A 70 6.13 -4.26 5.65
N ALA A 71 6.04 -3.97 4.35
CA ALA A 71 4.81 -4.17 3.58
C ALA A 71 4.47 -5.66 3.49
N GLN A 72 5.47 -6.49 3.17
CA GLN A 72 5.32 -7.93 3.13
C GLN A 72 4.90 -8.47 4.50
N LEU A 73 5.66 -8.17 5.56
CA LEU A 73 5.37 -8.69 6.89
C LEU A 73 4.01 -8.22 7.41
N CYS A 74 3.66 -6.94 7.27
CA CYS A 74 2.35 -6.43 7.71
C CYS A 74 1.19 -7.10 6.97
N LEU A 75 1.35 -7.37 5.67
CA LEU A 75 0.34 -8.08 4.88
C LEU A 75 0.13 -9.51 5.39
N TYR A 76 1.19 -10.31 5.54
CA TYR A 76 1.08 -11.69 6.05
C TYR A 76 0.53 -11.73 7.49
N PHE A 77 1.08 -10.93 8.40
CA PHE A 77 0.63 -10.87 9.80
C PHE A 77 -0.74 -10.17 9.98
N SER A 78 -1.36 -9.65 8.92
CA SER A 78 -2.75 -9.17 8.97
C SER A 78 -3.79 -10.29 8.96
N ALA A 79 -3.38 -11.52 8.65
CA ALA A 79 -4.23 -12.70 8.69
C ALA A 79 -4.38 -13.31 10.10
N ILE A 80 -3.71 -12.75 11.10
CA ILE A 80 -3.81 -13.17 12.51
C ILE A 80 -3.85 -11.96 13.44
N GLU A 81 -4.35 -12.18 14.65
CA GLU A 81 -4.30 -11.19 15.73
C GLU A 81 -3.11 -11.43 16.66
N ALA A 82 -2.38 -10.36 16.99
CA ALA A 82 -1.32 -10.38 17.97
C ALA A 82 -1.13 -8.97 18.56
N GLU A 83 -1.00 -8.91 19.88
CA GLU A 83 -0.85 -7.69 20.67
C GLU A 83 0.50 -7.61 21.40
N THR A 84 1.26 -8.72 21.43
CA THR A 84 2.54 -8.82 22.15
C THR A 84 3.62 -9.52 21.31
N LEU A 85 4.88 -9.33 21.70
CA LEU A 85 6.01 -10.05 21.07
C LEU A 85 5.92 -11.56 21.30
N ASP A 86 5.38 -12.01 22.44
CA ASP A 86 5.20 -13.43 22.71
C ASP A 86 4.20 -14.09 21.75
N GLN A 87 3.11 -13.40 21.43
CA GLN A 87 2.16 -13.86 20.43
C GLN A 87 2.76 -13.86 19.02
N LEU A 88 3.53 -12.82 18.65
CA LEU A 88 4.25 -12.80 17.36
C LEU A 88 5.23 -13.97 17.24
N ILE A 89 6.01 -14.24 18.29
CA ILE A 89 6.93 -15.39 18.33
C ILE A 89 6.16 -16.71 18.20
N ALA A 90 5.03 -16.86 18.90
CA ALA A 90 4.21 -18.07 18.84
C ALA A 90 3.65 -18.30 17.42
N HIS A 91 3.05 -17.29 16.80
CA HIS A 91 2.52 -17.36 15.43
C HIS A 91 3.62 -17.53 14.37
N THR A 92 4.84 -17.06 14.64
CA THR A 92 5.97 -17.29 13.73
C THR A 92 6.48 -18.72 13.86
N ARG A 93 6.53 -19.30 15.06
CA ARG A 93 6.93 -20.71 15.27
C ARG A 93 5.92 -21.68 14.66
N ASP A 94 4.63 -21.43 14.88
CA ASP A 94 3.54 -22.18 14.27
C ASP A 94 2.71 -21.24 13.39
N ASN A 95 3.06 -21.21 12.11
CA ASN A 95 2.44 -20.34 11.11
C ASN A 95 1.25 -21.01 10.40
N SER A 96 0.74 -22.14 10.90
CA SER A 96 -0.36 -22.89 10.25
C SER A 96 -1.63 -22.06 10.14
N THR A 97 -2.09 -21.43 11.22
CA THR A 97 -3.24 -20.52 11.22
C THR A 97 -3.02 -19.30 10.33
N LEU A 98 -1.79 -18.76 10.33
CA LEU A 98 -1.44 -17.63 9.47
C LEU A 98 -1.57 -18.05 7.98
N LYS A 99 -1.05 -19.23 7.62
CA LYS A 99 -1.17 -19.79 6.27
C LYS A 99 -2.62 -20.00 5.88
N GLU A 100 -3.38 -20.66 6.74
CA GLU A 100 -4.79 -21.00 6.50
C GLU A 100 -5.60 -19.74 6.20
N ASN A 101 -5.50 -18.73 7.07
CA ASN A 101 -6.23 -17.48 6.92
C ASN A 101 -5.74 -16.67 5.71
N PHE A 102 -4.42 -16.56 5.50
CA PHE A 102 -3.88 -15.77 4.41
C PHE A 102 -4.20 -16.39 3.03
N SER A 103 -4.28 -17.72 2.94
CA SER A 103 -4.62 -18.44 1.71
C SER A 103 -6.03 -18.22 1.19
N GLN A 104 -6.91 -17.68 2.02
CA GLN A 104 -8.28 -17.30 1.64
C GLN A 104 -8.36 -15.87 1.11
N THR A 105 -7.25 -15.12 1.14
CA THR A 105 -7.21 -13.73 0.69
C THR A 105 -6.88 -13.65 -0.80
N ILE A 106 -7.26 -12.54 -1.42
CA ILE A 106 -6.91 -12.23 -2.81
C ILE A 106 -5.41 -11.99 -3.03
N TYR A 107 -4.65 -11.82 -1.94
CA TYR A 107 -3.20 -11.63 -1.97
C TYR A 107 -2.42 -12.93 -1.87
N TRP A 108 -3.11 -14.09 -1.83
CA TRP A 108 -2.44 -15.37 -1.77
C TRP A 108 -1.61 -15.63 -3.02
N ASP A 109 -0.32 -15.90 -2.80
CA ASP A 109 0.60 -16.43 -3.78
C ASP A 109 1.52 -17.47 -3.12
N GLU A 110 1.68 -18.63 -3.77
CA GLU A 110 2.46 -19.74 -3.20
C GLU A 110 3.95 -19.38 -3.13
N GLN A 111 4.48 -18.66 -4.12
CA GLN A 111 5.89 -18.25 -4.12
C GLN A 111 6.15 -17.23 -3.00
N GLY A 112 5.33 -16.19 -2.91
CA GLY A 112 5.41 -15.18 -1.85
C GLY A 112 5.29 -15.81 -0.46
N TRP A 113 4.43 -16.81 -0.29
CA TRP A 113 4.33 -17.56 0.96
C TRP A 113 5.63 -18.30 1.29
N GLN A 114 6.25 -18.95 0.31
CA GLN A 114 7.54 -19.65 0.49
C GLN A 114 8.66 -18.67 0.86
N GLU A 115 8.69 -17.50 0.24
CA GLU A 115 9.63 -16.42 0.58
C GLU A 115 9.45 -15.95 2.03
N PHE A 116 8.21 -15.69 2.46
CA PHE A 116 7.88 -15.36 3.84
C PHE A 116 8.28 -16.49 4.82
N ALA A 117 7.96 -17.74 4.49
CA ALA A 117 8.31 -18.89 5.33
C ALA A 117 9.83 -19.09 5.42
N SER A 118 10.60 -18.66 4.41
CA SER A 118 12.06 -18.81 4.39
C SER A 118 12.80 -17.96 5.43
N VAL A 119 12.14 -16.94 5.99
CA VAL A 119 12.69 -16.02 7.01
C VAL A 119 12.14 -16.29 8.42
N GLN A 120 11.44 -17.41 8.61
CA GLN A 120 10.77 -17.75 9.87
C GLN A 120 11.74 -17.73 11.07
N ASN A 121 12.94 -18.31 10.92
CA ASN A 121 13.93 -18.38 12.00
C ASN A 121 14.51 -17.00 12.34
N GLU A 122 14.78 -16.18 11.31
CA GLU A 122 15.22 -14.81 11.47
C GLU A 122 14.21 -13.97 12.25
N LEU A 123 12.92 -14.08 11.90
CA LEU A 123 11.85 -13.37 12.60
C LEU A 123 11.75 -13.79 14.08
N ILE A 124 11.85 -15.09 14.38
CA ILE A 124 11.86 -15.58 15.77
C ILE A 124 13.03 -14.97 16.57
N GLU A 125 14.23 -14.95 16.00
CA GLU A 125 15.41 -14.38 16.64
C GLU A 125 15.25 -12.88 16.88
N ILE A 126 14.77 -12.14 15.87
CA ILE A 126 14.56 -10.69 15.95
C ILE A 126 13.49 -10.35 17.00
N PHE A 127 12.33 -11.02 16.99
CA PHE A 127 11.29 -10.78 17.99
C PHE A 127 11.75 -11.16 19.41
N SER A 128 12.54 -12.23 19.54
CA SER A 128 13.14 -12.62 20.81
C SER A 128 14.11 -11.55 21.32
N PHE A 129 14.93 -10.99 20.43
CA PHE A 129 15.80 -9.85 20.76
C PHE A 129 14.99 -8.62 21.21
N LEU A 130 13.97 -8.22 20.45
CA LEU A 130 13.12 -7.08 20.80
C LEU A 130 12.45 -7.27 22.16
N LYS A 131 12.09 -8.51 22.52
CA LYS A 131 11.57 -8.85 23.83
C LYS A 131 12.63 -8.70 24.92
N GLN A 132 13.85 -9.18 24.68
CA GLN A 132 14.95 -9.10 25.66
C GLN A 132 15.32 -7.67 26.03
N ILE A 133 15.21 -6.72 25.08
CA ILE A 133 15.50 -5.30 25.32
C ILE A 133 14.28 -4.48 25.80
N ASP A 134 13.17 -5.15 26.11
CA ASP A 134 11.88 -4.56 26.49
C ASP A 134 11.38 -3.48 25.50
N PHE A 135 11.41 -3.81 24.20
CA PHE A 135 10.90 -2.90 23.17
C PHE A 135 9.39 -2.62 23.33
N GLU A 136 8.62 -3.59 23.83
CA GLU A 136 7.19 -3.40 24.11
C GLU A 136 6.97 -2.36 25.22
N GLY A 137 7.72 -2.44 26.33
CA GLY A 137 7.68 -1.45 27.40
C GLY A 137 8.08 -0.05 26.89
N TYR A 138 9.15 0.02 26.09
CA TYR A 138 9.55 1.25 25.40
C TYR A 138 8.43 1.83 24.53
N TRP A 139 7.82 1.02 23.66
CA TRP A 139 6.75 1.49 22.76
C TRP A 139 5.55 2.01 23.54
N ARG A 140 5.14 1.31 24.61
CA ARG A 140 4.00 1.73 25.46
C ARG A 140 4.27 3.03 26.20
N GLN A 141 5.51 3.28 26.62
CA GLN A 141 5.86 4.46 27.41
C GLN A 141 6.20 5.69 26.55
N GLU A 142 6.91 5.49 25.45
CA GLU A 142 7.53 6.58 24.70
C GLU A 142 6.83 6.89 23.37
N ILE A 143 6.17 5.90 22.77
CA ILE A 143 5.56 6.05 21.43
C ILE A 143 4.04 6.16 21.51
N LEU A 144 3.41 5.22 22.21
CA LEU A 144 1.95 5.10 22.28
C LEU A 144 1.23 6.40 22.75
N PRO A 145 1.74 7.17 23.73
CA PRO A 145 1.07 8.42 24.13
C PRO A 145 0.92 9.40 22.97
N GLY A 146 1.98 9.63 22.18
CA GLY A 146 1.93 10.53 21.03
C GLY A 146 1.04 10.00 19.90
N LEU A 147 1.01 8.68 19.68
CA LEU A 147 0.08 8.06 18.74
C LEU A 147 -1.37 8.29 19.17
N ASN A 148 -1.70 8.09 20.45
CA ASN A 148 -3.06 8.29 20.97
C ASN A 148 -3.55 9.73 20.80
N GLU A 149 -2.68 10.71 21.02
CA GLU A 149 -3.00 12.13 20.76
C GLU A 149 -3.34 12.36 19.28
N ARG A 150 -2.50 11.83 18.37
CA ARG A 150 -2.76 11.96 16.93
C ARG A 150 -4.04 11.24 16.50
N ILE A 151 -4.28 10.05 17.02
CA ILE A 151 -5.46 9.23 16.72
C ILE A 151 -6.73 9.96 17.15
N ALA A 152 -6.74 10.59 18.33
CA ALA A 152 -7.89 11.35 18.81
C ALA A 152 -8.21 12.53 17.88
N ALA A 153 -7.20 13.26 17.41
CA ALA A 153 -7.38 14.34 16.43
C ALA A 153 -7.91 13.81 15.10
N LEU A 154 -7.27 12.77 14.55
CA LEU A 154 -7.60 12.22 13.24
C LEU A 154 -9.02 11.64 13.18
N LYS A 155 -9.50 10.99 14.25
CA LYS A 155 -10.89 10.49 14.35
C LYS A 155 -11.92 11.60 14.12
N GLY A 156 -11.72 12.76 14.73
CA GLY A 156 -12.62 13.90 14.57
C GLY A 156 -12.61 14.46 13.15
N GLU A 157 -11.45 14.46 12.49
CA GLU A 157 -11.28 15.00 11.14
C GLU A 157 -11.84 14.08 10.04
N LEU A 158 -11.73 12.75 10.21
CA LEU A 158 -12.16 11.76 9.21
C LEU A 158 -13.68 11.55 9.16
N GLY A 159 -14.37 11.69 10.29
CA GLY A 159 -15.79 11.33 10.42
C GLY A 159 -16.76 12.09 9.50
N GLN A 160 -16.31 13.17 8.86
CA GLN A 160 -17.10 13.94 7.89
C GLN A 160 -17.03 13.40 6.45
N PHE A 161 -16.15 12.43 6.16
CA PHE A 161 -15.91 11.93 4.82
C PHE A 161 -16.47 10.52 4.64
N ASP A 162 -17.19 10.32 3.53
CA ASP A 162 -17.70 9.04 3.10
C ASP A 162 -16.90 8.46 1.93
N VAL A 163 -15.71 7.94 2.25
CA VAL A 163 -14.78 7.40 1.25
C VAL A 163 -15.27 6.09 0.64
N VAL A 164 -15.90 5.21 1.42
CA VAL A 164 -16.41 3.91 0.94
C VAL A 164 -17.43 4.12 -0.17
N SER A 165 -18.38 5.06 -0.01
CA SER A 165 -19.36 5.34 -1.06
C SER A 165 -18.71 5.78 -2.36
N GLU A 166 -17.68 6.63 -2.31
CA GLU A 166 -16.95 7.05 -3.51
C GLU A 166 -16.13 5.90 -4.12
N VAL A 167 -15.50 5.05 -3.30
CA VAL A 167 -14.79 3.85 -3.77
C VAL A 167 -15.74 2.89 -4.48
N VAL A 168 -16.88 2.54 -3.86
CA VAL A 168 -17.90 1.66 -4.45
C VAL A 168 -18.44 2.26 -5.75
N LYS A 169 -18.66 3.57 -5.79
CA LYS A 169 -19.11 4.29 -6.99
C LYS A 169 -18.09 4.20 -8.12
N LYS A 170 -16.77 4.23 -7.83
CA LYS A 170 -15.73 4.12 -8.86
C LYS A 170 -15.45 2.68 -9.29
N LEU A 171 -15.51 1.71 -8.37
CA LEU A 171 -15.29 0.29 -8.71
C LEU A 171 -16.52 -0.36 -9.36
N GLY A 172 -17.72 0.14 -9.06
CA GLY A 172 -18.98 -0.50 -9.44
C GLY A 172 -19.22 -1.83 -8.72
N ALA A 173 -18.62 -2.01 -7.53
CA ALA A 173 -18.76 -3.19 -6.68
C ALA A 173 -18.66 -2.80 -5.20
N ASP A 174 -19.39 -3.50 -4.34
CA ASP A 174 -19.37 -3.28 -2.89
C ASP A 174 -18.04 -3.74 -2.27
N LEU A 175 -17.57 -3.01 -1.26
CA LEU A 175 -16.49 -3.46 -0.39
C LEU A 175 -17.01 -4.50 0.62
N SER A 176 -16.10 -5.29 1.20
CA SER A 176 -16.45 -6.28 2.23
C SER A 176 -16.98 -5.65 3.53
N SER A 177 -16.71 -4.36 3.75
CA SER A 177 -17.18 -3.60 4.91
C SER A 177 -17.30 -2.11 4.56
N HIS A 178 -18.17 -1.41 5.28
CA HIS A 178 -18.21 0.06 5.28
C HIS A 178 -17.35 0.66 6.40
N GLU A 179 -16.77 -0.18 7.25
CA GLU A 179 -15.79 0.22 8.24
C GLU A 179 -14.38 0.21 7.64
N ILE A 180 -13.66 1.32 7.77
CA ILE A 180 -12.24 1.42 7.44
C ILE A 180 -11.44 1.48 8.74
N THR A 181 -10.53 0.51 8.94
CA THR A 181 -9.57 0.54 10.05
C THR A 181 -8.26 1.19 9.60
N VAL A 182 -7.87 2.26 10.27
CA VAL A 182 -6.63 3.02 10.05
C VAL A 182 -5.69 2.77 11.22
N TYR A 183 -4.58 2.10 10.94
CA TYR A 183 -3.51 1.92 11.91
C TYR A 183 -2.51 3.07 11.83
N VAL A 184 -2.41 3.88 12.90
CA VAL A 184 -1.45 4.99 12.97
C VAL A 184 -0.18 4.51 13.66
N LEU A 185 0.93 4.45 12.93
CA LEU A 185 2.17 3.81 13.36
C LEU A 185 3.37 4.74 13.29
N PHE A 186 4.25 4.65 14.28
CA PHE A 186 5.45 5.49 14.34
C PHE A 186 6.47 5.12 13.27
N TYR A 187 6.66 3.83 12.98
CA TYR A 187 7.77 3.34 12.14
C TYR A 187 7.44 3.12 10.65
N THR A 188 6.29 3.60 10.15
CA THR A 188 5.81 3.24 8.80
C THR A 188 6.39 4.07 7.64
N LYS A 189 6.85 5.31 7.87
CA LYS A 189 7.39 6.18 6.82
C LYS A 189 8.51 5.52 5.98
N PRO A 190 8.58 5.82 4.67
CA PRO A 190 7.69 6.72 3.93
C PRO A 190 6.40 6.06 3.42
N HIS A 191 6.11 4.82 3.84
CA HIS A 191 5.08 4.00 3.21
C HIS A 191 3.72 4.11 3.91
N GLY A 192 2.67 4.20 3.09
CA GLY A 192 1.33 3.75 3.46
C GLY A 192 1.23 2.28 3.07
N ILE A 193 0.65 1.44 3.90
CA ILE A 193 0.67 -0.01 3.67
C ILE A 193 -0.76 -0.55 3.67
N LYS A 194 -1.17 -1.12 2.54
CA LYS A 194 -2.36 -2.00 2.47
C LYS A 194 -2.14 -3.25 3.31
N ILE A 195 -3.16 -3.61 4.07
CA ILE A 195 -3.29 -4.93 4.67
C ILE A 195 -4.67 -5.52 4.34
N THR A 196 -4.90 -6.79 4.66
CA THR A 196 -6.12 -7.48 4.24
C THR A 196 -7.40 -6.80 4.74
N GLY A 197 -8.46 -6.87 3.95
CA GLY A 197 -9.76 -6.24 4.26
C GLY A 197 -9.76 -4.73 4.02
N THR A 198 -10.69 -4.03 4.68
CA THR A 198 -10.82 -2.57 4.60
C THR A 198 -9.90 -1.87 5.61
N ARG A 199 -8.62 -2.24 5.59
CA ARG A 199 -7.65 -1.80 6.61
C ARG A 199 -6.36 -1.31 5.94
N PHE A 200 -5.72 -0.29 6.52
CA PHE A 200 -4.43 0.20 6.07
C PHE A 200 -3.64 0.89 7.19
N ILE A 201 -2.36 1.14 6.92
CA ILE A 201 -1.40 1.74 7.85
C ILE A 201 -1.01 3.14 7.36
N THR A 202 -0.86 4.09 8.29
CA THR A 202 -0.45 5.47 8.04
C THR A 202 0.50 6.02 9.11
N ALA A 203 1.25 7.07 8.77
CA ALA A 203 2.17 7.74 9.69
C ALA A 203 1.47 8.84 10.51
N PRO A 204 1.91 9.10 11.76
CA PRO A 204 1.26 10.07 12.64
C PRO A 204 1.39 11.52 12.15
N ASP A 205 2.47 11.87 11.46
CA ASP A 205 2.72 13.22 10.96
C ASP A 205 2.04 13.52 9.61
N TRP A 206 1.35 12.55 9.01
CA TRP A 206 0.59 12.76 7.79
C TRP A 206 -0.75 13.43 8.07
N GLY A 207 -1.01 14.55 7.38
CA GLY A 207 -2.25 15.31 7.51
C GLY A 207 -3.48 14.53 7.03
N THR A 208 -4.68 14.94 7.44
CA THR A 208 -5.97 14.29 7.12
C THR A 208 -6.13 14.01 5.64
N ASN A 209 -5.79 14.97 4.79
CA ASN A 209 -5.93 14.82 3.33
C ASN A 209 -5.05 13.70 2.77
N ILE A 210 -3.88 13.47 3.36
CA ILE A 210 -3.03 12.33 2.98
C ILE A 210 -3.72 11.04 3.37
N VAL A 211 -4.22 10.94 4.61
CA VAL A 211 -4.93 9.75 5.12
C VAL A 211 -6.18 9.44 4.30
N LEU A 212 -6.98 10.44 3.93
CA LEU A 212 -8.19 10.27 3.12
C LEU A 212 -7.87 9.80 1.71
N ARG A 213 -6.82 10.36 1.08
CA ARG A 213 -6.35 9.88 -0.22
C ARG A 213 -5.85 8.44 -0.11
N THR A 214 -5.07 8.10 0.91
CA THR A 214 -4.65 6.73 1.16
C THR A 214 -5.86 5.81 1.36
N ALA A 215 -6.89 6.21 2.09
CA ALA A 215 -8.10 5.40 2.21
C ALA A 215 -8.78 5.17 0.85
N GLY A 216 -8.96 6.22 0.04
CA GLY A 216 -9.51 6.10 -1.31
C GLY A 216 -8.68 5.17 -2.20
N HIS A 217 -7.36 5.24 -2.09
CA HIS A 217 -6.39 4.43 -2.81
C HIS A 217 -6.43 2.95 -2.37
N GLU A 218 -6.15 2.69 -1.09
CA GLU A 218 -5.96 1.34 -0.55
C GLU A 218 -7.25 0.53 -0.53
N MET A 219 -8.42 1.16 -0.45
CA MET A 219 -9.69 0.43 -0.51
C MET A 219 -10.01 -0.07 -1.92
N MET A 220 -9.33 0.45 -2.95
CA MET A 220 -9.44 -0.06 -4.30
C MET A 220 -8.48 -1.20 -4.60
N HIS A 221 -7.47 -1.45 -3.77
CA HIS A 221 -6.45 -2.47 -4.08
C HIS A 221 -6.91 -3.91 -3.76
N PRO A 222 -6.87 -4.84 -4.74
CA PRO A 222 -6.64 -4.65 -6.17
C PRO A 222 -7.92 -4.16 -6.89
N PRO A 223 -7.81 -3.27 -7.91
CA PRO A 223 -8.97 -2.65 -8.57
C PRO A 223 -9.72 -3.61 -9.49
N PHE A 224 -9.18 -4.80 -9.72
CA PHE A 224 -9.75 -5.87 -10.52
C PHE A 224 -9.22 -7.24 -10.06
N ASN A 225 -9.83 -8.33 -10.54
CA ASN A 225 -9.38 -9.69 -10.28
C ASN A 225 -8.82 -10.33 -11.55
N LEU A 226 -7.48 -10.29 -11.72
CA LEU A 226 -6.82 -10.87 -12.89
C LEU A 226 -6.92 -12.40 -12.96
N ALA A 227 -6.87 -13.09 -11.82
CA ALA A 227 -6.90 -14.54 -11.78
C ALA A 227 -8.17 -15.14 -12.44
N ASN A 228 -9.26 -14.38 -12.42
CA ASN A 228 -10.54 -14.78 -13.01
C ASN A 228 -10.85 -14.07 -14.34
N SER A 229 -9.87 -13.36 -14.94
CA SER A 229 -10.11 -12.49 -16.09
C SER A 229 -9.05 -12.64 -17.20
N PRO A 230 -9.04 -13.77 -17.94
CA PRO A 230 -8.04 -14.03 -18.99
C PRO A 230 -7.95 -12.94 -20.07
N ASP A 231 -9.09 -12.37 -20.48
CA ASP A 231 -9.12 -11.32 -21.50
C ASP A 231 -8.45 -10.03 -21.00
N LEU A 232 -8.64 -9.69 -19.73
CA LEU A 232 -7.97 -8.54 -19.12
C LEU A 232 -6.46 -8.80 -18.96
N GLN A 233 -6.09 -10.00 -18.53
CA GLN A 233 -4.67 -10.39 -18.46
C GLN A 233 -4.01 -10.27 -19.84
N GLN A 234 -4.66 -10.76 -20.90
CA GLN A 234 -4.15 -10.64 -22.27
C GLN A 234 -4.06 -9.18 -22.72
N ALA A 235 -5.04 -8.35 -22.40
CA ALA A 235 -5.05 -6.94 -22.75
C ALA A 235 -3.91 -6.16 -22.06
N ILE A 236 -3.68 -6.42 -20.76
CA ILE A 236 -2.57 -5.84 -20.00
C ILE A 236 -1.22 -6.31 -20.55
N GLU A 237 -1.07 -7.62 -20.85
CA GLU A 237 0.14 -8.15 -21.46
C GLU A 237 0.46 -7.48 -22.81
N GLY A 238 -0.58 -7.16 -23.58
CA GLY A 238 -0.46 -6.42 -24.83
C GLY A 238 0.20 -5.04 -24.68
N LEU A 239 0.09 -4.39 -23.52
CA LEU A 239 0.71 -3.08 -23.26
C LEU A 239 2.25 -3.12 -23.29
N LYS A 240 2.89 -4.29 -23.20
CA LYS A 240 4.35 -4.44 -23.42
C LYS A 240 4.79 -4.00 -24.81
N GLN A 241 3.85 -3.88 -25.75
CA GLN A 241 4.11 -3.40 -27.11
C GLN A 241 4.10 -1.86 -27.18
N ASP A 242 3.65 -1.15 -26.14
CA ASP A 242 3.68 0.31 -26.10
C ASP A 242 5.11 0.81 -25.82
N PRO A 243 5.74 1.55 -26.75
CA PRO A 243 7.12 1.98 -26.60
C PRO A 243 7.31 3.04 -25.51
N PHE A 244 6.28 3.84 -25.22
CA PHE A 244 6.37 4.90 -24.22
C PHE A 244 6.27 4.32 -22.82
N LEU A 245 5.26 3.49 -22.54
CA LEU A 245 5.13 2.82 -21.25
C LEU A 245 6.33 1.93 -20.95
N THR A 246 6.78 1.14 -21.93
CA THR A 246 7.94 0.25 -21.75
C THR A 246 9.22 1.02 -21.44
N LYS A 247 9.41 2.21 -22.03
CA LYS A 247 10.57 3.05 -21.73
C LYS A 247 10.53 3.51 -20.27
N VAL A 248 9.40 4.08 -19.84
CA VAL A 248 9.23 4.59 -18.46
C VAL A 248 9.43 3.47 -17.45
N PHE A 249 8.79 2.31 -17.68
CA PHE A 249 8.93 1.14 -16.81
C PHE A 249 10.38 0.64 -16.70
N ARG A 250 11.19 0.70 -17.77
CA ARG A 250 12.59 0.25 -17.70
C ARG A 250 13.53 1.23 -17.01
N GLU A 251 13.20 2.51 -17.01
CA GLU A 251 14.07 3.58 -16.53
C GLU A 251 13.80 3.99 -15.07
N HIS A 252 12.74 3.49 -14.43
CA HIS A 252 12.38 3.84 -13.06
C HIS A 252 13.32 3.26 -11.99
N ASP A 253 13.39 3.92 -10.83
CA ASP A 253 14.09 3.38 -9.65
C ASP A 253 13.26 2.26 -9.00
N PRO A 254 13.75 1.00 -8.98
CA PRO A 254 13.01 -0.14 -8.43
C PRO A 254 12.76 -0.04 -6.91
N SER A 255 13.40 0.92 -6.23
CA SER A 255 13.20 1.21 -4.80
C SER A 255 11.80 1.77 -4.50
N PHE A 256 11.10 2.33 -5.50
CA PHE A 256 9.72 2.81 -5.36
C PHE A 256 8.69 1.66 -5.39
N GLY A 257 9.05 0.47 -5.88
CA GLY A 257 8.14 -0.68 -6.01
C GLY A 257 7.65 -0.88 -7.44
N TYR A 258 6.53 -1.60 -7.61
CA TYR A 258 5.89 -1.85 -8.92
C TYR A 258 6.81 -2.45 -10.00
N ASN A 259 7.67 -3.39 -9.58
CA ASN A 259 8.73 -3.98 -10.40
C ASN A 259 8.23 -4.96 -11.50
N THR A 260 6.92 -5.08 -11.70
CA THR A 260 6.29 -5.81 -12.81
C THR A 260 5.35 -4.88 -13.55
N LEU A 261 5.18 -5.08 -14.86
CA LEU A 261 4.25 -4.25 -15.63
C LEU A 261 2.82 -4.40 -15.11
N GLU A 262 2.43 -5.60 -14.71
CA GLU A 262 1.11 -5.86 -14.12
C GLU A 262 0.93 -5.07 -12.83
N GLY A 263 1.94 -5.07 -11.94
CA GLY A 263 1.91 -4.28 -10.71
C GLY A 263 1.86 -2.77 -10.96
N LEU A 264 2.54 -2.28 -12.00
CA LEU A 264 2.45 -0.88 -12.41
C LEU A 264 1.05 -0.53 -12.95
N ILE A 265 0.42 -1.39 -13.74
CA ILE A 265 -0.93 -1.13 -14.28
C ILE A 265 -2.00 -1.19 -13.20
N ASP A 266 -1.86 -2.13 -12.26
CA ASP A 266 -2.71 -2.22 -11.07
C ASP A 266 -2.66 -0.91 -10.27
N GLU A 267 -1.45 -0.45 -9.93
CA GLU A 267 -1.21 0.83 -9.27
C GLU A 267 -1.74 2.03 -10.06
N ASP A 268 -1.45 2.12 -11.36
CA ASP A 268 -1.85 3.25 -12.18
C ASP A 268 -3.38 3.33 -12.35
N CYS A 269 -4.08 2.19 -12.31
CA CYS A 269 -5.54 2.17 -12.24
C CYS A 269 -6.03 2.81 -10.93
N VAL A 270 -5.45 2.41 -9.80
CA VAL A 270 -5.80 2.99 -8.50
C VAL A 270 -5.44 4.47 -8.44
N GLN A 271 -4.27 4.90 -8.93
CA GLN A 271 -3.88 6.31 -8.99
C GLN A 271 -4.88 7.15 -9.78
N ALA A 272 -5.35 6.66 -10.94
CA ALA A 272 -6.34 7.37 -11.73
C ALA A 272 -7.69 7.52 -10.99
N LEU A 273 -8.16 6.44 -10.37
CA LEU A 273 -9.43 6.44 -9.65
C LEU A 273 -9.37 7.23 -8.33
N ASP A 274 -8.27 7.13 -7.58
CA ASP A 274 -8.08 7.86 -6.33
C ASP A 274 -8.07 9.37 -6.55
N GLN A 275 -7.60 9.82 -7.73
CA GLN A 275 -7.57 11.24 -8.09
C GLN A 275 -9.00 11.74 -8.32
N LEU A 276 -9.85 10.92 -8.96
CA LEU A 276 -11.28 11.22 -9.10
C LEU A 276 -11.97 11.26 -7.73
N ILE A 277 -11.69 10.30 -6.84
CA ILE A 277 -12.25 10.28 -5.48
C ILE A 277 -11.81 11.52 -4.70
N ALA A 278 -10.52 11.87 -4.77
CA ALA A 278 -9.96 13.04 -4.10
C ALA A 278 -10.59 14.36 -4.58
N GLU A 279 -10.97 14.45 -5.86
CA GLU A 279 -11.70 15.59 -6.42
C GLU A 279 -13.11 15.69 -5.87
N GLU A 280 -13.84 14.57 -5.82
CA GLU A 280 -15.22 14.52 -5.31
C GLU A 280 -15.31 14.90 -3.83
N ILE A 281 -14.34 14.45 -3.02
CA ILE A 281 -14.29 14.78 -1.59
C ILE A 281 -13.54 16.09 -1.28
N GLY A 282 -13.10 16.83 -2.31
CA GLY A 282 -12.57 18.18 -2.18
C GLY A 282 -11.15 18.30 -1.61
N ILE A 283 -10.32 17.26 -1.73
CA ILE A 283 -8.94 17.23 -1.21
C ILE A 283 -7.86 17.08 -2.29
N ALA A 284 -8.25 17.02 -3.55
CA ALA A 284 -7.36 16.79 -4.68
C ALA A 284 -6.24 17.85 -4.77
N ALA A 285 -5.02 17.35 -4.98
CA ALA A 285 -3.96 18.16 -5.56
C ALA A 285 -4.21 18.33 -7.07
N GLU A 286 -3.59 19.34 -7.69
CA GLU A 286 -3.66 19.49 -9.14
C GLU A 286 -3.00 18.26 -9.82
N PRO A 287 -3.74 17.51 -10.67
CA PRO A 287 -3.28 16.23 -11.20
C PRO A 287 -1.93 16.29 -11.94
N ARG A 288 -1.68 17.34 -12.73
CA ARG A 288 -0.45 17.47 -13.52
C ARG A 288 0.77 17.70 -12.63
N GLN A 289 0.60 18.47 -11.56
CA GLN A 289 1.62 18.71 -10.54
C GLN A 289 1.92 17.45 -9.73
N ARG A 290 0.87 16.67 -9.38
CA ARG A 290 0.98 15.40 -8.66
C ARG A 290 1.82 14.40 -9.45
N TRP A 291 1.40 14.04 -10.67
CA TRP A 291 2.05 12.97 -11.42
C TRP A 291 3.37 13.38 -12.08
N LYS A 292 3.68 14.67 -12.24
CA LYS A 292 5.06 15.09 -12.59
C LYS A 292 6.07 14.81 -11.47
N ARG A 293 5.63 14.72 -10.20
CA ARG A 293 6.51 14.63 -9.03
C ARG A 293 6.47 13.26 -8.35
N SER A 294 5.32 12.59 -8.35
CA SER A 294 5.18 11.26 -7.76
C SER A 294 6.07 10.27 -8.48
N ASP A 295 6.91 9.57 -7.73
CA ASP A 295 7.70 8.41 -8.19
C ASP A 295 8.44 8.70 -9.51
N GLU A 296 9.00 9.91 -9.59
CA GLU A 296 9.75 10.43 -10.74
C GLU A 296 8.99 10.42 -12.09
N GLY A 297 7.66 10.47 -12.03
CA GLY A 297 6.81 10.50 -13.22
C GLY A 297 6.48 9.12 -13.80
N LEU A 298 6.62 8.06 -12.99
CA LEU A 298 6.34 6.67 -13.37
C LEU A 298 4.90 6.43 -13.86
N HIS A 299 3.92 7.12 -13.26
CA HIS A 299 2.48 6.86 -13.42
C HIS A 299 1.86 7.39 -14.72
N VAL A 300 2.45 7.04 -15.86
CA VAL A 300 2.02 7.54 -17.18
C VAL A 300 0.72 6.90 -17.67
N PHE A 301 0.42 5.67 -17.27
CA PHE A 301 -0.84 5.02 -17.61
C PHE A 301 -1.97 5.63 -16.78
N ALA A 302 -1.73 5.98 -15.51
CA ALA A 302 -2.69 6.67 -14.65
C ALA A 302 -3.15 8.00 -15.28
N VAL A 303 -2.20 8.79 -15.81
CA VAL A 303 -2.48 10.04 -16.54
C VAL A 303 -3.42 9.81 -17.72
N CYS A 304 -3.15 8.78 -18.53
CA CYS A 304 -3.94 8.47 -19.73
C CYS A 304 -5.35 8.02 -19.34
N LEU A 305 -5.45 7.10 -18.39
CA LEU A 305 -6.72 6.57 -17.89
C LEU A 305 -7.55 7.69 -17.26
N TYR A 306 -6.99 8.47 -16.34
CA TYR A 306 -7.67 9.62 -15.72
C TYR A 306 -8.22 10.59 -16.76
N SER A 307 -7.44 10.92 -17.79
CA SER A 307 -7.88 11.83 -18.86
C SER A 307 -9.13 11.32 -19.57
N ILE A 308 -9.16 10.02 -19.90
CA ILE A 308 -10.31 9.35 -20.51
C ILE A 308 -11.52 9.35 -19.56
N LEU A 309 -11.31 8.94 -18.31
CA LEU A 309 -12.39 8.88 -17.31
C LEU A 309 -13.00 10.26 -17.03
N LYS A 310 -12.19 11.33 -17.03
CA LYS A 310 -12.68 12.71 -16.92
C LYS A 310 -13.51 13.14 -18.14
N GLU A 311 -13.06 12.82 -19.35
CA GLU A 311 -13.80 13.10 -20.59
C GLU A 311 -15.17 12.41 -20.60
N GLU A 312 -15.26 11.21 -20.02
CA GLU A 312 -16.49 10.42 -19.94
C GLU A 312 -17.39 10.79 -18.75
N GLY A 313 -16.91 11.62 -17.82
CA GLY A 313 -17.62 11.89 -16.57
C GLY A 313 -17.76 10.66 -15.68
N TYR A 314 -16.76 9.77 -15.70
CA TYR A 314 -16.80 8.47 -15.04
C TYR A 314 -17.03 8.58 -13.52
N GLY A 315 -17.98 7.80 -13.02
CA GLY A 315 -18.32 7.78 -11.61
C GLY A 315 -18.93 9.10 -11.11
N THR A 316 -19.52 9.93 -11.98
CA THR A 316 -20.44 11.01 -11.56
C THR A 316 -21.79 10.42 -11.12
N THR A 317 -22.21 9.35 -11.79
CA THR A 317 -23.23 8.38 -11.37
C THR A 317 -22.59 6.99 -11.24
N PRO A 318 -23.21 6.04 -10.53
CA PRO A 318 -22.75 4.65 -10.55
C PRO A 318 -22.58 4.16 -12.01
N PRO A 319 -21.44 3.54 -12.35
CA PRO A 319 -21.17 3.13 -13.71
C PRO A 319 -22.11 1.97 -14.10
N PRO A 320 -22.48 1.86 -15.39
CA PRO A 320 -23.39 0.80 -15.85
C PRO A 320 -22.77 -0.60 -15.77
N GLN A 321 -21.44 -0.67 -15.57
CA GLN A 321 -20.67 -1.90 -15.44
C GLN A 321 -19.53 -1.71 -14.43
N PRO A 322 -19.03 -2.79 -13.81
CA PRO A 322 -17.85 -2.72 -12.94
C PRO A 322 -16.63 -2.13 -13.65
N PHE A 323 -15.75 -1.47 -12.88
CA PHE A 323 -14.52 -0.85 -13.39
C PHE A 323 -13.69 -1.81 -14.23
N GLN A 324 -13.54 -3.07 -13.80
CA GLN A 324 -12.81 -4.10 -14.54
C GLN A 324 -13.31 -4.27 -16.00
N ALA A 325 -14.63 -4.32 -16.21
CA ALA A 325 -15.21 -4.48 -17.53
C ALA A 325 -14.98 -3.24 -18.40
N HIS A 326 -15.04 -2.06 -17.77
CA HIS A 326 -14.75 -0.80 -18.44
C HIS A 326 -13.27 -0.65 -18.81
N LEU A 327 -12.36 -1.03 -17.91
CA LEU A 327 -10.94 -1.05 -18.19
C LEU A 327 -10.61 -1.95 -19.38
N LEU A 328 -11.22 -3.13 -19.47
CA LEU A 328 -11.05 -4.04 -20.61
C LEU A 328 -11.48 -3.38 -21.93
N ASP A 329 -12.66 -2.75 -21.96
CA ASP A 329 -13.14 -2.00 -23.14
C ASP A 329 -12.17 -0.89 -23.54
N LEU A 330 -11.67 -0.11 -22.57
CA LEU A 330 -10.69 0.94 -22.83
C LEU A 330 -9.37 0.38 -23.39
N LEU A 331 -8.84 -0.71 -22.82
CA LEU A 331 -7.62 -1.36 -23.31
C LEU A 331 -7.78 -1.90 -24.74
N GLN A 332 -9.00 -2.31 -25.11
CA GLN A 332 -9.32 -2.80 -26.45
C GLN A 332 -9.61 -1.68 -27.46
N THR A 333 -9.80 -0.44 -27.01
CA THR A 333 -10.26 0.66 -27.90
C THR A 333 -9.37 1.91 -27.83
N ARG A 334 -9.20 2.51 -26.65
CA ARG A 334 -8.60 3.83 -26.46
C ARG A 334 -7.21 3.82 -25.83
N LEU A 335 -6.87 2.75 -25.11
CA LEU A 335 -5.60 2.55 -24.40
C LEU A 335 -4.74 1.45 -25.05
N GLN A 336 -4.92 1.24 -26.36
CA GLN A 336 -4.11 0.29 -27.13
C GLN A 336 -2.63 0.73 -27.23
N PRO A 337 -1.69 -0.20 -27.47
CA PRO A 337 -0.30 0.15 -27.73
C PRO A 337 -0.12 1.22 -28.80
N GLY A 338 0.68 2.24 -28.48
CA GLY A 338 0.92 3.42 -29.32
C GLY A 338 -0.02 4.60 -29.06
N GLN A 339 -1.09 4.42 -28.27
CA GLN A 339 -2.03 5.49 -27.94
C GLN A 339 -1.67 6.26 -26.66
N LEU A 340 -0.84 5.69 -25.78
CA LEU A 340 -0.55 6.29 -24.47
C LEU A 340 0.21 7.61 -24.60
N LYS A 341 1.24 7.68 -25.45
CA LYS A 341 2.05 8.89 -25.60
C LYS A 341 1.26 10.10 -26.10
N PRO A 342 0.44 10.00 -27.17
CA PRO A 342 -0.43 11.11 -27.57
C PRO A 342 -1.38 11.60 -26.47
N LEU A 343 -1.98 10.68 -25.69
CA LEU A 343 -2.87 11.02 -24.58
C LEU A 343 -2.11 11.75 -23.46
N TYR A 344 -0.96 11.20 -23.07
CA TYR A 344 -0.07 11.80 -22.08
C TYR A 344 0.38 13.21 -22.49
N ASP A 345 0.80 13.39 -23.74
CA ASP A 345 1.23 14.71 -24.24
C ASP A 345 0.07 15.71 -24.20
N LYS A 346 -1.12 15.31 -24.67
CA LYS A 346 -2.34 16.13 -24.64
C LYS A 346 -2.66 16.62 -23.23
N PHE A 347 -2.51 15.75 -22.23
CA PHE A 347 -2.76 16.10 -20.83
C PHE A 347 -1.84 17.23 -20.34
N TYR A 348 -0.58 17.23 -20.75
CA TYR A 348 0.40 18.25 -20.38
C TYR A 348 0.53 19.43 -21.35
N VAL A 349 -0.30 19.48 -22.41
CA VAL A 349 -0.32 20.62 -23.33
C VAL A 349 -0.57 21.92 -22.55
N ASN A 350 0.28 22.93 -22.81
CA ASN A 350 0.23 24.25 -22.18
C ASN A 350 0.38 24.24 -20.65
N TYR A 351 0.93 23.18 -20.06
CA TYR A 351 1.23 23.12 -18.63
C TYR A 351 2.70 23.49 -18.38
N GLU A 352 2.94 24.78 -18.12
CA GLU A 352 4.22 25.28 -17.59
C GLU A 352 4.25 25.05 -16.06
N VAL A 353 5.39 24.57 -15.55
CA VAL A 353 5.60 24.20 -14.13
C VAL A 353 5.86 25.42 -13.28
#